data_AF-A0A286I0L9-F1
#
_entry.id   AF-A0A286I0L9-F1
#
_cell.length_a   1.000
_cell.length_b   1.000
_cell.length_c   1.000
_cell.angle_alpha   90.00
_cell.angle_beta   90.00
_cell.angle_gamma   90.00
#
_symmetry.space_group_name_H-M   'P 1'
#
loop_
_entity.id
_entity.type
_entity.pdbx_description
1 polymer ?
#
loop_
_entity_poly.entity_id
_entity_poly.type
_entity_poly.pdbx_seq_one_letter_code
_entity_poly.pdbx_strand_id
1 'polypeptide(L)'
;MVYYITLVHKEPDSGYCISFPDVPGITAVADTLDDAMREAATALAFAFEDWEGELPAPRTLDALRQDEDFLALSVDAVVAAVAPASNLEDAT
;
A
#
# COMPACT_ATOMS: atom_id res chain seq x y z
N MET A 1 -6.68 14.84 -2.93
CA MET A 1 -5.61 13.91 -2.55
C MET A 1 -6.05 12.52 -2.97
N VAL A 2 -5.18 11.77 -3.66
CA VAL A 2 -5.47 10.41 -4.13
C VAL A 2 -4.92 9.43 -3.09
N TYR A 3 -5.70 8.41 -2.73
CA TYR A 3 -5.29 7.38 -1.76
C TYR A 3 -5.49 6.01 -2.37
N TYR A 4 -4.57 5.11 -2.08
CA TYR A 4 -4.65 3.70 -2.43
C TYR A 4 -5.01 2.92 -1.18
N ILE A 5 -5.97 2.01 -1.31
CA ILE A 5 -6.31 1.09 -0.24
C ILE A 5 -5.19 0.07 -0.11
N THR A 6 -4.76 -0.22 1.11
CA THR A 6 -3.65 -1.13 1.40
C THR A 6 -4.08 -2.22 2.36
N LEU A 7 -3.38 -3.34 2.27
CA LEU A 7 -3.50 -4.44 3.22
C LEU A 7 -2.24 -4.47 4.08
N VAL A 8 -2.44 -4.40 5.39
CA VAL A 8 -1.38 -4.48 6.40
C VAL A 8 -1.45 -5.85 7.07
N HIS A 9 -0.40 -6.64 6.88
CA HIS A 9 -0.21 -7.93 7.55
C HIS A 9 0.86 -7.80 8.63
N LYS A 10 0.68 -8.51 9.74
CA LYS A 10 1.69 -8.61 10.80
C LYS A 10 1.93 -10.06 11.14
N GLU A 11 3.07 -10.58 10.70
CA GLU A 11 3.53 -11.90 11.12
C GLU A 11 4.07 -11.82 12.56
N PRO A 12 3.86 -12.85 13.42
CA PRO A 12 4.22 -12.81 14.83
C PRO A 12 5.73 -12.59 15.08
N ASP A 13 6.58 -13.11 14.19
CA ASP A 13 8.05 -13.07 14.29
C ASP A 13 8.71 -12.12 13.26
N SER A 14 7.92 -11.31 12.53
CA SER A 14 8.44 -10.43 11.47
C SER A 14 7.90 -9.00 11.56
N GLY A 15 8.36 -8.10 10.69
CA GLY A 15 7.85 -6.74 10.58
C GLY A 15 6.38 -6.65 10.13
N TYR A 16 5.83 -5.44 10.12
CA TYR A 16 4.59 -5.09 9.44
C TYR A 16 4.84 -5.08 7.93
N CYS A 17 4.04 -5.82 7.17
CA CYS A 17 4.08 -5.84 5.71
C CYS A 17 2.86 -5.09 5.17
N ILE A 18 3.08 -4.20 4.21
CA ILE A 18 2.03 -3.44 3.53
C ILE A 18 2.09 -3.77 2.06
N SER A 19 0.93 -4.07 1.48
CA SER A 19 0.78 -4.37 0.06
C SER A 19 -0.37 -3.58 -0.56
N PHE A 20 -0.24 -3.31 -1.87
CA PHE A 20 -1.19 -2.53 -2.65
C PHE A 20 -1.94 -3.43 -3.65
N PRO A 21 -3.23 -3.74 -3.45
CA PRO A 21 -4.02 -4.53 -4.40
C PRO A 21 -4.17 -3.86 -5.78
N ASP A 22 -4.11 -2.53 -5.83
CA ASP A 22 -4.25 -1.75 -7.07
C ASP A 22 -2.92 -1.49 -7.78
N VAL A 23 -1.80 -1.71 -7.07
CA VAL A 23 -0.45 -1.49 -7.59
C VAL A 23 0.39 -2.73 -7.28
N PRO A 24 0.08 -3.88 -7.91
CA PRO A 24 0.76 -5.13 -7.61
C PRO A 24 2.25 -5.02 -7.86
N GLY A 25 3.05 -5.59 -6.96
CA GLY A 25 4.51 -5.52 -6.99
C GLY A 25 5.12 -4.44 -6.10
N ILE A 26 4.31 -3.50 -5.59
CA ILE A 26 4.75 -2.54 -4.57
C ILE A 26 4.37 -3.08 -3.19
N THR A 27 5.37 -3.19 -2.33
CA THR A 27 5.22 -3.62 -0.94
C THR A 27 6.23 -2.89 -0.06
N ALA A 28 5.87 -2.63 1.19
CA ALA A 28 6.77 -2.09 2.19
C ALA A 28 6.77 -2.97 3.44
N VAL A 29 7.94 -3.09 4.09
CA VAL A 29 8.08 -3.88 5.32
C VAL A 29 8.94 -3.11 6.31
N ALA A 30 8.46 -2.97 7.55
CA ALA A 30 9.24 -2.36 8.63
C ALA A 30 8.87 -2.94 10.00
N ASP A 31 9.72 -2.74 11.01
CA ASP A 31 9.49 -3.25 12.37
C ASP A 31 8.25 -2.65 13.06
N THR A 32 7.89 -1.41 12.69
CA THR A 32 6.73 -0.72 13.26
C THR A 32 5.72 -0.33 12.19
N LEU A 33 4.44 -0.26 12.57
CA LEU A 33 3.35 0.11 11.67
C LEU A 33 3.58 1.50 11.05
N ASP A 34 4.01 2.46 11.87
CA ASP A 34 4.23 3.84 11.47
C ASP A 34 5.35 3.95 10.42
N ASP A 35 6.44 3.23 10.65
CA ASP A 35 7.56 3.13 9.71
C ASP A 35 7.13 2.44 8.40
N ALA A 36 6.40 1.33 8.49
CA ALA A 36 5.89 0.62 7.32
C ALA A 36 4.94 1.50 6.49
N MET A 37 4.11 2.32 7.14
CA MET A 37 3.21 3.26 6.46
C MET A 37 3.97 4.39 5.75
N ARG A 38 5.05 4.91 6.35
CA ARG A 38 5.93 5.89 5.67
C ARG A 38 6.60 5.25 4.46
N GLU A 39 7.21 4.09 4.64
CA GLU A 39 7.89 3.35 3.57
C GLU A 39 6.92 2.99 2.43
N ALA A 40 5.67 2.66 2.76
CA ALA A 40 4.63 2.39 1.77
C ALA A 40 4.29 3.65 0.95
N ALA A 41 4.23 4.83 1.58
CA ALA A 41 4.00 6.10 0.90
C ALA A 41 5.18 6.48 -0.02
N THR A 42 6.41 6.24 0.44
CA THR A 42 7.64 6.46 -0.32
C THR A 42 7.74 5.51 -1.50
N ALA A 43 7.49 4.21 -1.29
CA ALA A 43 7.52 3.19 -2.32
C ALA A 43 6.49 3.48 -3.42
N LEU A 44 5.27 3.94 -3.07
CA LEU A 44 4.30 4.39 -4.05
C LEU A 44 4.77 5.61 -4.85
N ALA A 45 5.30 6.63 -4.18
CA ALA A 45 5.79 7.83 -4.86
C ALA A 45 6.91 7.47 -5.85
N PHE A 46 7.87 6.67 -5.40
CA PHE A 46 8.99 6.20 -6.21
C PHE A 46 8.53 5.34 -7.40
N ALA A 47 7.56 4.44 -7.18
CA ALA A 47 6.98 3.63 -8.25
C ALA A 47 6.30 4.50 -9.32
N PHE A 48 5.66 5.59 -8.91
CA PHE A 48 4.95 6.49 -9.82
C PHE A 48 5.87 7.46 -10.57
N GLU A 49 7.10 7.71 -10.09
CA GLU A 49 8.07 8.56 -10.79
C GLU A 49 8.52 7.97 -12.13
N ASP A 50 8.68 6.64 -12.21
CA ASP A 50 9.14 5.92 -13.41
C ASP A 50 8.00 5.12 -14.09
N TRP A 51 6.74 5.41 -13.76
CA TRP A 51 5.63 4.62 -14.27
C TRP A 51 5.40 4.85 -15.77
N GLU A 52 5.62 3.81 -16.57
CA GLU A 52 5.37 3.87 -18.01
C GLU A 52 3.85 3.83 -18.31
N GLY A 53 3.29 4.99 -18.68
CA GLY A 53 1.90 5.11 -19.14
C GLY A 53 0.99 5.82 -18.15
N GLU A 54 -0.29 5.44 -18.12
CA GLU A 54 -1.25 6.01 -17.17
C GLU A 54 -1.12 5.33 -15.81
N LEU A 55 -1.08 6.13 -14.75
CA LEU A 55 -1.03 5.63 -13.38
C LEU A 55 -2.26 4.78 -13.05
N PRO A 56 -2.10 3.70 -12.25
CA PRO A 56 -3.22 2.85 -11.85
C PRO A 56 -4.24 3.69 -11.08
N ALA A 57 -5.49 3.67 -11.52
CA ALA A 57 -6.55 4.38 -10.81
C ALA A 57 -6.89 3.62 -9.51
N PRO A 58 -6.86 4.26 -8.33
CA PRO A 58 -7.21 3.58 -7.09
C PRO A 58 -8.68 3.17 -7.09
N ARG A 59 -8.95 1.94 -6.66
CA ARG A 59 -10.31 1.44 -6.49
C ARG A 59 -10.87 1.89 -5.13
N THR A 60 -12.19 2.04 -5.07
CA THR A 60 -12.87 2.24 -3.79
C THR A 60 -12.87 0.95 -2.99
N LEU A 61 -12.98 1.06 -1.66
CA LEU A 61 -13.13 -0.13 -0.81
C LEU A 61 -14.35 -0.98 -1.21
N ASP A 62 -15.44 -0.36 -1.68
CA ASP A 62 -16.64 -1.07 -2.11
C ASP A 62 -16.38 -1.92 -3.37
N ALA A 63 -15.62 -1.38 -4.33
CA ALA A 63 -15.19 -2.11 -5.51
C ALA A 63 -14.24 -3.27 -5.15
N LEU A 64 -13.30 -3.03 -4.23
CA LEU A 64 -12.39 -4.07 -3.72
C LEU A 64 -13.13 -5.18 -2.98
N ARG A 65 -14.21 -4.86 -2.27
CA ARG A 65 -15.05 -5.88 -1.59
C ARG A 65 -15.80 -6.81 -2.55
N GLN A 66 -15.85 -6.49 -3.84
CA GLN A 66 -16.41 -7.38 -4.87
C GLN A 66 -15.32 -8.22 -5.56
N ASP A 67 -14.05 -8.03 -5.20
CA ASP A 67 -12.90 -8.70 -5.79
C ASP A 67 -12.48 -9.90 -4.93
N GLU A 68 -12.54 -11.11 -5.51
CA GLU A 68 -12.26 -12.35 -4.76
C GLU A 68 -10.80 -12.45 -4.29
N ASP A 69 -9.85 -11.89 -5.05
CA ASP A 69 -8.42 -11.91 -4.70
C ASP A 69 -8.16 -10.98 -3.52
N PHE A 70 -8.72 -9.77 -3.55
CA PHE A 70 -8.70 -8.85 -2.41
C PHE A 70 -9.34 -9.47 -1.16
N LEU A 71 -10.50 -10.12 -1.30
CA LEU A 71 -11.16 -10.78 -0.18
C LEU A 71 -10.31 -11.90 0.43
N ALA A 72 -9.63 -12.70 -0.40
CA ALA A 72 -8.74 -13.75 0.07
C ALA A 72 -7.52 -13.18 0.83
N LEU A 73 -6.92 -12.10 0.32
CA LEU A 73 -5.75 -11.47 0.94
C LEU A 73 -6.09 -10.66 2.20
N SER A 74 -7.32 -10.16 2.31
CA SER A 74 -7.74 -9.28 3.42
C SER A 74 -8.24 -9.99 4.67
N VAL A 75 -8.38 -11.33 4.66
CA VAL A 75 -8.93 -12.12 5.79
C VAL A 75 -8.24 -11.85 7.12
N ASP A 76 -6.92 -11.74 7.11
CA ASP A 76 -6.09 -11.48 8.29
C ASP A 76 -5.41 -10.09 8.25
N ALA A 77 -5.79 -9.26 7.27
CA ALA A 77 -5.18 -7.96 7.08
C ALA A 77 -5.95 -6.86 7.80
N VAL A 78 -5.23 -5.83 8.25
CA VAL A 78 -5.83 -4.53 8.55
C VAL A 78 -5.88 -3.72 7.25
N VAL A 79 -7.04 -3.16 6.93
CA VAL A 79 -7.20 -2.28 5.76
C VAL A 79 -6.85 -0.85 6.14
N ALA A 80 -5.95 -0.22 5.39
CA ALA A 80 -5.58 1.18 5.55
C ALA A 80 -5.65 1.92 4.20
N ALA A 81 -5.46 3.25 4.23
CA ALA A 81 -5.38 4.08 3.04
C ALA A 81 -4.07 4.88 3.08
N VAL A 82 -3.28 4.78 2.01
CA VAL A 82 -1.97 5.43 1.89
C VAL A 82 -2.00 6.37 0.68
N ALA A 83 -1.54 7.60 0.88
CA ALA A 83 -1.25 8.51 -0.22
C ALA A 83 0.23 8.40 -0.59
N PRO A 84 0.59 8.53 -1.89
CA PRO A 84 2.00 8.68 -2.26
C PRO A 84 2.61 9.90 -1.55
N ALA A 85 3.85 9.76 -1.10
CA ALA A 85 4.58 10.84 -0.45
C ALA A 85 4.64 12.08 -1.35
N SER A 86 4.34 13.25 -0.79
CA SER A 86 4.34 14.51 -1.55
C SER A 86 5.74 15.13 -1.69
N ASN A 87 6.69 14.70 -0.87
CA ASN A 87 8.10 15.11 -0.90
C ASN A 87 8.96 13.92 -0.41
N LEU A 88 9.89 13.41 -1.22
CA LEU A 88 10.72 12.25 -0.87
C LEU A 88 11.67 12.51 0.32
N GLU A 89 11.79 13.78 0.74
CA GLU A 89 12.58 14.23 1.90
C GLU A 89 11.85 14.04 3.24
N ASP A 90 10.52 13.87 3.23
CA ASP A 90 9.70 13.60 4.43
C ASP A 90 9.73 12.09 4.82
N ALA A 91 10.47 11.29 4.05
CA ALA A 91 10.60 9.84 4.16
C ALA A 91 11.85 9.36 4.90
N THR A 92 12.70 10.26 5.42
CA THR A 92 13.97 9.91 6.10
C THR A 92 13.94 10.06 7.62
#